data_AF-A0A538K0Y0-F1
#
_entry.id   AF-A0A538K0Y0-F1
#
_cell.length_a   1.000
_cell.length_b   1.000
_cell.length_c   1.000
_cell.angle_alpha   90.00
_cell.angle_beta   90.00
_cell.angle_gamma   90.00
#
_symmetry.space_group_name_H-M   'P 1'
#
loop_
_entity.id
_entity.type
_entity.pdbx_description
1 polymer ?
#
loop_
_entity_poly.entity_id
_entity_poly.type
_entity_poly.pdbx_seq_one_letter_code
_entity_poly.pdbx_strand_id
1 'polypeptide(L)'
;MHHGRATSGVCVVAVVAALAGCGGSDTTATFKSGYNSVRTQLNQTGQAIANEISQAPKQNDAQVSASFQSLATRFEGQVAKLKALKPPSSVAAQWNNVTSAASKLTSDLKAIASAAAAHNSSATQQAAASLAASASALTQAINPIKQKLGLQ
;
A
#
# COMPACT_ATOMS: atom_id res chain seq x y z
N MET A 1 37.59 57.81 2.36
CA MET A 1 37.20 57.02 3.55
C MET A 1 35.67 56.95 3.51
N HIS A 2 35.04 55.89 2.99
CA HIS A 2 34.65 54.65 3.71
C HIS A 2 33.80 54.97 4.96
N HIS A 3 32.53 54.59 5.17
CA HIS A 3 31.51 53.82 4.42
C HIS A 3 30.09 54.37 4.80
N GLY A 4 28.94 54.05 4.20
CA GLY A 4 28.65 53.33 2.95
C GLY A 4 27.25 52.66 2.87
N ARG A 5 26.39 53.14 1.94
CA ARG A 5 25.11 52.57 1.42
C ARG A 5 23.81 52.73 2.25
N ALA A 6 22.77 53.22 1.56
CA ALA A 6 21.40 53.33 2.03
C ALA A 6 20.52 52.17 1.52
N THR A 7 19.41 51.88 2.21
CA THR A 7 18.24 51.23 1.61
C THR A 7 16.93 51.61 2.32
N SER A 8 16.00 52.21 1.57
CA SER A 8 14.55 52.19 1.85
C SER A 8 14.05 50.73 1.85
N GLY A 9 12.88 50.31 2.33
CA GLY A 9 11.63 50.98 2.65
C GLY A 9 10.48 50.00 2.33
N VAL A 10 9.46 49.95 3.19
CA VAL A 10 8.11 49.32 3.07
C VAL A 10 7.82 48.38 1.88
N CYS A 11 7.36 47.14 2.15
CA CYS A 11 6.16 46.58 1.48
C CYS A 11 5.59 45.27 2.09
N VAL A 12 4.32 45.36 2.49
CA VAL A 12 3.23 44.36 2.51
C VAL A 12 3.58 42.86 2.39
N VAL A 13 3.27 42.09 3.43
CA VAL A 13 3.17 40.62 3.38
C VAL A 13 1.86 40.21 2.69
N ALA A 14 1.92 40.04 1.37
CA ALA A 14 0.84 39.44 0.59
C ALA A 14 1.07 37.92 0.44
N VAL A 15 0.57 37.13 1.39
CA VAL A 15 0.54 35.65 1.23
C VAL A 15 -0.57 35.26 0.26
N VAL A 16 -0.25 35.30 -1.02
CA VAL A 16 -1.04 34.63 -2.06
C VAL A 16 -0.65 33.15 -2.09
N ALA A 17 -1.54 32.29 -1.64
CA ALA A 17 -1.44 30.84 -1.84
C ALA A 17 -2.80 30.23 -2.20
N ALA A 18 -3.46 30.81 -3.20
CA ALA A 18 -4.58 30.17 -3.87
C ALA A 18 -4.06 28.96 -4.67
N LEU A 19 -4.05 27.78 -4.05
CA LEU A 19 -3.75 26.49 -4.71
C LEU A 19 -5.01 25.61 -4.85
N ALA A 20 -6.16 26.25 -5.07
CA ALA A 20 -7.35 25.59 -5.58
C ALA A 20 -7.30 25.52 -7.12
N GLY A 21 -6.50 24.59 -7.65
CA GLY A 21 -6.61 24.16 -9.05
C GLY A 21 -5.54 24.64 -10.04
N CYS A 22 -4.31 24.14 -9.91
CA CYS A 22 -3.48 23.73 -11.06
C CYS A 22 -2.38 22.78 -10.57
N GLY A 23 -2.46 21.48 -10.91
CA GLY A 23 -1.55 20.46 -10.38
C GLY A 23 -2.10 19.02 -10.37
N GLY A 24 -3.31 18.81 -10.87
CA GLY A 24 -3.92 17.48 -11.01
C GLY A 24 -3.12 16.55 -11.93
N SER A 25 -2.50 17.09 -12.99
CA SER A 25 -1.69 16.32 -13.94
C SER A 25 -0.42 15.75 -13.31
N ASP A 26 0.40 16.58 -12.67
CA ASP A 26 1.65 16.18 -12.02
C ASP A 26 1.42 15.27 -10.81
N THR A 27 0.40 15.57 -10.01
CA THR A 27 -0.01 14.72 -8.88
C THR A 27 -0.45 13.34 -9.39
N THR A 28 -1.23 13.30 -10.48
CA THR A 28 -1.65 12.03 -11.10
C THR A 28 -0.46 11.28 -11.70
N ALA A 29 0.46 11.94 -12.39
CA ALA A 29 1.66 11.30 -12.96
C ALA A 29 2.57 10.71 -11.88
N THR A 30 2.82 11.48 -10.80
CA THR A 30 3.60 11.04 -9.64
C THR A 30 2.93 9.84 -8.95
N PHE A 31 1.60 9.92 -8.73
CA PHE A 31 0.82 8.81 -8.17
C PHE A 31 0.89 7.56 -9.04
N LYS A 32 0.71 7.68 -10.37
CA LYS A 32 0.82 6.57 -11.32
C LYS A 32 2.19 5.89 -11.28
N SER A 33 3.26 6.68 -11.25
CA SER A 33 4.64 6.17 -11.18
C SER A 33 4.90 5.43 -9.87
N GLY A 34 4.55 6.05 -8.73
CA GLY A 34 4.65 5.42 -7.41
C GLY A 34 3.81 4.15 -7.29
N TYR A 35 2.57 4.18 -7.77
CA TYR A 35 1.69 3.01 -7.82
C TYR A 35 2.31 1.87 -8.63
N ASN A 36 2.80 2.14 -9.84
CA ASN A 36 3.40 1.11 -10.68
C ASN A 36 4.63 0.45 -10.05
N SER A 37 5.49 1.24 -9.38
CA SER A 37 6.65 0.73 -8.64
C SER A 37 6.25 -0.22 -7.50
N VAL A 38 5.24 0.14 -6.71
CA VAL A 38 4.76 -0.69 -5.60
C VAL A 38 3.94 -1.89 -6.10
N ARG A 39 3.13 -1.73 -7.15
CA ARG A 39 2.34 -2.80 -7.81
C ARG A 39 3.22 -3.95 -8.26
N THR A 40 4.39 -3.69 -8.84
CA THR A 40 5.32 -4.77 -9.25
C THR A 40 5.81 -5.57 -8.04
N GLN A 41 6.14 -4.91 -6.93
CA GLN A 41 6.56 -5.56 -5.67
C GLN A 41 5.42 -6.37 -5.05
N LEU A 42 4.19 -5.83 -5.07
CA LEU A 42 2.97 -6.50 -4.60
C LEU A 42 2.66 -7.74 -5.45
N ASN A 43 2.74 -7.66 -6.78
CA ASN A 43 2.51 -8.80 -7.67
C ASN A 43 3.50 -9.94 -7.40
N GLN A 44 4.80 -9.64 -7.27
CA GLN A 44 5.81 -10.64 -6.89
C GLN A 44 5.51 -11.27 -5.52
N THR A 45 5.05 -10.46 -4.56
CA THR A 45 4.76 -10.95 -3.20
C THR A 45 3.45 -11.76 -3.16
N GLY A 46 2.45 -11.38 -3.96
CA GLY A 46 1.22 -12.16 -4.16
C GLY A 46 1.46 -13.51 -4.84
N GLN A 47 2.38 -13.57 -5.81
CA GLN A 47 2.84 -14.84 -6.40
C GLN A 47 3.56 -15.71 -5.35
N ALA A 48 4.43 -15.11 -4.53
CA ALA A 48 5.08 -15.83 -3.44
C ALA A 48 4.06 -16.37 -2.40
N ILE A 49 3.03 -15.58 -2.05
CA ILE A 49 1.92 -16.02 -1.19
C ILE A 49 1.15 -17.19 -1.82
N ALA A 50 0.80 -17.12 -3.11
CA ALA A 50 0.09 -18.20 -3.80
C ALA A 50 0.92 -19.50 -3.88
N ASN A 51 2.22 -19.38 -4.12
CA ASN A 51 3.16 -20.50 -4.09
C ASN A 51 3.25 -21.10 -2.67
N GLU A 52 3.34 -20.26 -1.64
CA GLU A 52 3.45 -20.73 -0.25
C GLU A 52 2.19 -21.47 0.20
N ILE A 53 0.99 -20.94 -0.11
CA ILE A 53 -0.29 -21.63 0.11
C ILE A 53 -0.30 -23.02 -0.55
N SER A 54 0.31 -23.15 -1.73
CA SER A 54 0.39 -24.41 -2.49
C SER A 54 1.44 -25.40 -1.94
N GLN A 55 2.42 -24.92 -1.14
CA GLN A 55 3.47 -25.74 -0.54
C GLN A 55 3.23 -26.05 0.95
N ALA A 56 2.43 -25.23 1.65
CA ALA A 56 2.13 -25.39 3.07
C ALA A 56 1.67 -26.81 3.48
N PRO A 57 0.88 -27.57 2.68
CA PRO A 57 0.53 -28.96 3.02
C PRO A 57 1.72 -29.95 3.06
N LYS A 58 2.90 -29.56 2.57
CA LYS A 58 4.14 -30.35 2.57
C LYS A 58 5.15 -29.88 3.62
N GLN A 59 4.79 -28.87 4.40
CA GLN A 59 5.63 -28.23 5.40
C GLN A 59 5.16 -28.62 6.80
N ASN A 60 6.04 -28.47 7.79
CA ASN A 60 5.65 -28.47 9.19
C ASN A 60 5.19 -27.06 9.65
N ASP A 61 4.50 -27.00 10.77
CA ASP A 61 3.94 -25.76 11.33
C ASP A 61 4.98 -24.64 11.54
N ALA A 62 6.22 -24.98 11.92
CA ALA A 62 7.29 -23.99 12.10
C ALA A 62 7.75 -23.38 10.77
N GLN A 63 7.81 -24.19 9.70
CA GLN A 63 8.09 -23.72 8.34
C GLN A 63 6.96 -22.81 7.83
N VAL A 64 5.70 -23.24 7.96
CA VAL A 64 4.53 -22.43 7.59
C VAL A 64 4.54 -21.09 8.34
N SER A 65 4.78 -21.13 9.67
CA SER A 65 4.84 -19.93 10.49
C SER A 65 5.92 -18.94 10.01
N ALA A 66 7.16 -19.43 9.81
CA ALA A 66 8.28 -18.61 9.37
C ALA A 66 8.04 -17.99 7.97
N SER A 67 7.55 -18.78 7.02
CA SER A 67 7.25 -18.32 5.66
C SER A 67 6.16 -17.25 5.64
N PHE A 68 5.02 -17.50 6.29
CA PHE A 68 3.91 -16.53 6.29
C PHE A 68 4.26 -15.26 7.06
N GLN A 69 5.08 -15.34 8.13
CA GLN A 69 5.59 -14.16 8.84
C GLN A 69 6.55 -13.31 7.97
N SER A 70 7.42 -13.97 7.19
CA SER A 70 8.31 -13.30 6.23
C SER A 70 7.52 -12.60 5.12
N LEU A 71 6.52 -13.28 4.54
CA LEU A 71 5.60 -12.72 3.54
C LEU A 71 4.79 -11.55 4.11
N ALA A 72 4.27 -11.67 5.34
CA ALA A 72 3.56 -10.61 6.03
C ALA A 72 4.42 -9.34 6.18
N THR A 73 5.67 -9.51 6.61
CA THR A 73 6.63 -8.40 6.80
C THR A 73 6.95 -7.72 5.46
N ARG A 74 7.20 -8.50 4.41
CA ARG A 74 7.43 -7.99 3.04
C ARG A 74 6.23 -7.24 2.48
N PHE A 75 5.01 -7.76 2.69
CA PHE A 75 3.77 -7.14 2.23
C PHE A 75 3.44 -5.87 3.04
N GLU A 76 3.63 -5.87 4.36
CA GLU A 76 3.47 -4.71 5.24
C GLU A 76 4.33 -3.52 4.80
N GLY A 77 5.60 -3.76 4.47
CA GLY A 77 6.49 -2.74 3.91
C GLY A 77 6.01 -2.18 2.56
N GLN A 78 5.25 -2.95 1.77
CA GLN A 78 4.64 -2.49 0.52
C GLN A 78 3.33 -1.72 0.78
N VAL A 79 2.53 -2.14 1.76
CA VAL A 79 1.34 -1.41 2.22
C VAL A 79 1.72 -0.05 2.80
N ALA A 80 2.84 0.06 3.52
CA ALA A 80 3.39 1.34 3.96
C ALA A 80 3.72 2.26 2.77
N LYS A 81 4.35 1.73 1.71
CA LYS A 81 4.61 2.49 0.47
C LYS A 81 3.31 2.91 -0.23
N LEU A 82 2.27 2.07 -0.26
CA LEU A 82 0.94 2.45 -0.79
C LEU A 82 0.33 3.61 0.02
N LYS A 83 0.34 3.52 1.35
CA LYS A 83 -0.20 4.57 2.24
C LYS A 83 0.54 5.90 2.13
N ALA A 84 1.83 5.88 1.74
CA ALA A 84 2.61 7.08 1.48
C ALA A 84 2.32 7.75 0.11
N LEU A 85 1.66 7.05 -0.83
CA LEU A 85 1.24 7.66 -2.10
C LEU A 85 0.12 8.66 -1.85
N LYS A 86 0.22 9.85 -2.45
CA LYS A 86 -0.83 10.87 -2.44
C LYS A 86 -1.76 10.65 -3.65
N PRO A 87 -2.96 10.09 -3.49
CA PRO A 87 -3.90 9.92 -4.60
C PRO A 87 -4.46 11.27 -5.08
N PRO A 88 -4.81 11.40 -6.37
CA PRO A 88 -5.71 12.46 -6.83
C PRO A 88 -7.03 12.43 -6.05
N SER A 89 -7.59 13.61 -5.75
CA SER A 89 -8.84 13.75 -4.97
C SER A 89 -10.01 12.95 -5.55
N SER A 90 -10.06 12.80 -6.88
CA SER A 90 -11.08 12.04 -7.63
C SER A 90 -11.10 10.52 -7.36
N VAL A 91 -10.08 9.99 -6.68
CA VAL A 91 -9.97 8.57 -6.27
C VAL A 91 -9.58 8.38 -4.80
N ALA A 92 -9.46 9.45 -4.00
CA ALA A 92 -8.90 9.37 -2.63
C ALA A 92 -9.72 8.45 -1.70
N ALA A 93 -11.05 8.48 -1.79
CA ALA A 93 -11.91 7.58 -1.01
C ALA A 93 -11.73 6.11 -1.41
N GLN A 94 -11.63 5.82 -2.72
CA GLN A 94 -11.34 4.48 -3.22
C GLN A 94 -9.94 4.01 -2.79
N TRP A 95 -8.95 4.93 -2.74
CA TRP A 95 -7.59 4.62 -2.29
C TRP A 95 -7.53 4.22 -0.81
N ASN A 96 -8.35 4.85 0.04
CA ASN A 96 -8.50 4.43 1.43
C ASN A 96 -9.03 2.99 1.53
N ASN A 97 -9.96 2.58 0.67
CA ASN A 97 -10.45 1.20 0.61
C ASN A 97 -9.33 0.23 0.17
N VAL A 98 -8.51 0.61 -0.83
CA VAL A 98 -7.34 -0.20 -1.27
C VAL A 98 -6.34 -0.40 -0.13
N THR A 99 -5.93 0.68 0.54
CA THR A 99 -4.95 0.59 1.63
C THR A 99 -5.49 -0.15 2.87
N SER A 100 -6.81 -0.09 3.11
CA SER A 100 -7.48 -0.84 4.17
C SER A 100 -7.56 -2.33 3.85
N ALA A 101 -8.00 -2.71 2.64
CA ALA A 101 -8.02 -4.11 2.19
C ALA A 101 -6.61 -4.73 2.19
N ALA A 102 -5.60 -3.98 1.75
CA ALA A 102 -4.21 -4.43 1.80
C ALA A 102 -3.69 -4.57 3.24
N SER A 103 -4.10 -3.70 4.16
CA SER A 103 -3.78 -3.85 5.60
C SER A 103 -4.43 -5.08 6.21
N LYS A 104 -5.67 -5.41 5.81
CA LYS A 104 -6.33 -6.65 6.25
C LYS A 104 -5.58 -7.88 5.71
N LEU A 105 -5.15 -7.86 4.45
CA LEU A 105 -4.32 -8.93 3.86
C LEU A 105 -3.03 -9.15 4.66
N THR A 106 -2.33 -8.08 5.09
CA THR A 106 -1.21 -8.19 6.05
C THR A 106 -1.62 -8.90 7.35
N SER A 107 -2.78 -8.53 7.91
CA SER A 107 -3.28 -9.14 9.15
C SER A 107 -3.60 -10.62 8.99
N ASP A 108 -4.19 -11.01 7.86
CA ASP A 108 -4.54 -12.41 7.59
C ASP A 108 -3.27 -13.27 7.41
N LEU A 109 -2.20 -12.75 6.78
CA LEU A 109 -0.89 -13.42 6.71
C LEU A 109 -0.28 -13.63 8.11
N LYS A 110 -0.33 -12.61 8.99
CA LYS A 110 0.13 -12.73 10.38
C LYS A 110 -0.72 -13.73 11.18
N ALA A 111 -2.02 -13.79 10.92
CA ALA A 111 -2.92 -14.76 11.54
C ALA A 111 -2.59 -16.21 11.15
N ILE A 112 -2.28 -16.48 9.87
CA ILE A 112 -1.79 -17.80 9.42
C ILE A 112 -0.50 -18.17 10.16
N ALA A 113 0.47 -17.24 10.21
CA ALA A 113 1.75 -17.49 10.87
C ALA A 113 1.61 -17.81 12.37
N SER A 114 0.73 -17.08 13.06
CA SER A 114 0.40 -17.27 14.48
C SER A 114 -0.35 -18.59 14.73
N ALA A 115 -1.33 -18.92 13.87
CA ALA A 115 -2.11 -20.15 13.99
C ALA A 115 -1.25 -21.41 13.76
N ALA A 116 -0.32 -21.35 12.79
CA ALA A 116 0.66 -22.40 12.56
C ALA A 116 1.60 -22.55 13.78
N ALA A 117 2.16 -21.45 14.31
CA ALA A 117 2.99 -21.50 15.53
C ALA A 117 2.26 -22.09 16.75
N ALA A 118 0.94 -21.98 16.80
CA ALA A 118 0.08 -22.55 17.84
C ALA A 118 -0.43 -23.97 17.52
N HIS A 119 0.06 -24.63 16.46
CA HIS A 119 -0.38 -25.94 15.98
C HIS A 119 -1.90 -26.03 15.72
N ASN A 120 -2.55 -24.91 15.39
CA ASN A 120 -4.00 -24.82 15.27
C ASN A 120 -4.44 -24.82 13.80
N SER A 121 -4.55 -26.01 13.21
CA SER A 121 -4.92 -26.20 11.80
C SER A 121 -6.26 -25.56 11.43
N SER A 122 -7.24 -25.52 12.34
CA SER A 122 -8.54 -24.88 12.08
C SER A 122 -8.41 -23.36 11.98
N ALA A 123 -7.67 -22.71 12.89
CA ALA A 123 -7.39 -21.29 12.80
C ALA A 123 -6.54 -20.96 11.54
N THR A 124 -5.59 -21.82 11.18
CA THR A 124 -4.82 -21.69 9.93
C THR A 124 -5.72 -21.71 8.69
N GLN A 125 -6.68 -22.63 8.62
CA GLN A 125 -7.66 -22.71 7.53
C GLN A 125 -8.58 -21.47 7.48
N GLN A 126 -9.08 -21.01 8.63
CA GLN A 126 -9.92 -19.81 8.73
C GLN A 126 -9.16 -18.54 8.30
N ALA A 127 -7.89 -18.42 8.70
CA ALA A 127 -7.02 -17.31 8.31
C ALA A 127 -6.67 -17.37 6.80
N ALA A 128 -6.44 -18.55 6.23
CA ALA A 128 -6.25 -18.75 4.78
C ALA A 128 -7.49 -18.40 3.96
N ALA A 129 -8.69 -18.77 4.42
CA ALA A 129 -9.95 -18.35 3.79
C ALA A 129 -10.15 -16.82 3.88
N SER A 130 -9.82 -16.23 5.03
CA SER A 130 -9.86 -14.78 5.24
C SER A 130 -8.89 -14.03 4.32
N LEU A 131 -7.69 -14.58 4.12
CA LEU A 131 -6.67 -14.06 3.20
C LEU A 131 -7.17 -14.04 1.75
N ALA A 132 -7.81 -15.13 1.29
CA ALA A 132 -8.39 -15.21 -0.04
C ALA A 132 -9.52 -14.17 -0.24
N ALA A 133 -10.38 -13.99 0.76
CA ALA A 133 -11.41 -12.95 0.74
C ALA A 133 -10.80 -11.54 0.68
N SER A 134 -9.75 -11.26 1.47
CA SER A 134 -9.04 -9.97 1.45
C SER A 134 -8.31 -9.71 0.12
N ALA A 135 -7.75 -10.73 -0.52
CA ALA A 135 -7.15 -10.61 -1.85
C ALA A 135 -8.19 -10.26 -2.94
N SER A 136 -9.38 -10.87 -2.86
CA SER A 136 -10.52 -10.51 -3.72
C SER A 136 -10.99 -9.08 -3.47
N ALA A 137 -11.17 -8.68 -2.20
CA ALA A 137 -11.57 -7.33 -1.82
C ALA A 137 -10.55 -6.25 -2.26
N LEU A 138 -9.25 -6.53 -2.13
CA LEU A 138 -8.19 -5.65 -2.62
C LEU A 138 -8.25 -5.48 -4.14
N THR A 139 -8.47 -6.56 -4.88
CA THR A 139 -8.62 -6.53 -6.34
C THR A 139 -9.83 -5.68 -6.75
N GLN A 140 -10.98 -5.90 -6.09
CA GLN A 140 -12.20 -5.13 -6.32
C GLN A 140 -12.03 -3.63 -6.01
N ALA A 141 -11.34 -3.29 -4.92
CA ALA A 141 -11.07 -1.90 -4.53
C ALA A 141 -10.14 -1.17 -5.53
N ILE A 142 -9.20 -1.90 -6.15
CA ILE A 142 -8.24 -1.35 -7.13
C ILE A 142 -8.91 -1.05 -8.49
N ASN A 143 -9.83 -1.91 -8.94
CA ASN A 143 -10.46 -1.81 -10.27
C ASN A 143 -11.05 -0.42 -10.64
N PRO A 144 -11.87 0.26 -9.80
CA PRO A 144 -12.40 1.58 -10.14
C PRO A 144 -11.32 2.67 -10.23
N ILE A 145 -10.20 2.51 -9.51
CA ILE A 145 -9.06 3.43 -9.59
C ILE A 145 -8.31 3.21 -10.91
N LYS A 146 -8.13 1.95 -11.32
CA LYS A 146 -7.53 1.62 -12.62
C LYS A 146 -8.32 2.23 -13.78
N GLN A 147 -9.64 2.09 -13.76
CA GLN A 147 -10.53 2.66 -14.77
C GLN A 147 -10.47 4.20 -14.78
N LYS A 148 -10.61 4.85 -13.61
CA LYS A 148 -10.60 6.33 -13.50
C LYS A 148 -9.28 6.97 -13.89
N LEU A 149 -8.14 6.30 -13.66
CA LEU A 149 -6.82 6.88 -13.92
C LEU A 149 -6.13 6.31 -15.16
N GLY A 150 -6.62 5.23 -15.78
CA GLY A 150 -5.91 4.53 -16.85
C GLY A 150 -4.62 3.87 -16.34
N LEU A 151 -4.73 3.10 -15.25
CA LEU A 151 -3.64 2.24 -14.74
C LEU A 151 -3.79 0.82 -15.30
N GLN A 152 -2.66 0.11 -15.43
CA GLN A 152 -2.62 -1.30 -15.84
C GLN A 152 -2.66 -2.26 -14.64
#